data_AF-A0A556MY33-F1
#
_entry.id   AF-A0A556MY33-F1
#
_cell.length_a   1.000
_cell.length_b   1.000
_cell.length_c   1.000
_cell.angle_alpha   90.00
_cell.angle_beta   90.00
_cell.angle_gamma   90.00
#
_symmetry.space_group_name_H-M   'P 1'
#
loop_
_entity.id
_entity.type
_entity.pdbx_description
1 polymer ?
#
loop_
_entity_poly.entity_id
_entity_poly.type
_entity_poly.pdbx_seq_one_letter_code
_entity_poly.pdbx_strand_id
1 'polypeptide(L)'
;MKNQLNMQYRLLFLCLLPLSLKAQTAREQIDFVLKTTPRTVEKYIKPAKKEVLFLETAFNNAVFTDQKVLQSVKNKVILKIELIYTTYRKSETFDQHGLSRKRLENLFLAAPNSLNQSGIEWVLVAQTGCKSAEDGANFFHGFAITYRDLPDAVSTKVESNFIREVAAGKIKSYAYDTYLKKETAKLEQDSLADVDPVIVLPKFPHSEQARINYFSNYLNFPPEASGPKKVDVQFIISKEGKITKIVFPNMAGPSPYKEEVSEFIKSMPDWTPGTLNGKPTECMVQFSVDFMSRGSVVPSPLEVFATEVPPKLKAKLPATDYNAIKPQPSSNQVSKSLTKIDWPKTTLVCDVTGSMAPYNAQVVEFIAGQLKNKSQGPKQFVFFNDGDNRKDKTKKTGQTGGVYNYASNNLDSISEFMIYVMSKGSGGDLPENNVEALIHALKSYPGTEKLVLIADNFASPRDMSLIGNIGIPVHVVVCGGTILNEDYLDLAYKTKGSLSFNGNDYTDFHRFEDGSTMHIGKMTYVLKKGHFVQRRD
;
A
#
# COMPACT_ATOMS: atom_id res chain seq x y z
N MET A 1 -23.09 -24.97 37.08
CA MET A 1 -21.79 -25.45 36.55
C MET A 1 -21.82 -25.99 35.12
N LYS A 2 -22.84 -26.74 34.66
CA LYS A 2 -22.88 -27.28 33.27
C LYS A 2 -22.93 -26.24 32.13
N ASN A 3 -23.48 -25.04 32.38
CA ASN A 3 -23.56 -23.99 31.35
C ASN A 3 -22.29 -23.15 31.16
N GLN A 4 -21.37 -23.10 32.14
CA GLN A 4 -20.08 -22.41 31.98
C GLN A 4 -19.08 -23.25 31.17
N LEU A 5 -19.14 -24.58 31.29
CA LEU A 5 -18.25 -25.49 30.57
C LEU A 5 -18.50 -25.46 29.05
N ASN A 6 -19.76 -25.41 28.61
CA ASN A 6 -20.13 -25.33 27.19
C ASN A 6 -19.75 -23.98 26.53
N MET A 7 -19.63 -22.90 27.30
CA MET A 7 -19.21 -21.59 26.78
C MET A 7 -17.68 -21.52 26.58
N GLN A 8 -16.89 -22.20 27.43
CA GLN A 8 -15.45 -22.32 27.28
C GLN A 8 -15.05 -23.16 26.05
N TYR A 9 -15.75 -24.26 25.75
CA TYR A 9 -15.48 -25.04 24.53
C TYR A 9 -15.85 -24.28 23.24
N ARG A 10 -16.91 -23.45 23.26
CA ARG A 10 -17.26 -22.60 22.10
C ARG A 10 -16.27 -21.46 21.88
N LEU A 11 -15.71 -20.87 22.94
CA LEU A 11 -14.62 -19.89 22.82
C LEU A 11 -13.31 -20.53 22.32
N LEU A 12 -12.97 -21.74 22.79
CA LEU A 12 -11.77 -22.44 22.34
C LEU A 12 -11.84 -22.81 20.85
N PHE A 13 -13.00 -23.26 20.37
CA PHE A 13 -13.21 -23.56 18.95
C PHE A 13 -13.14 -22.31 18.07
N LEU A 14 -13.68 -21.16 18.52
CA LEU A 14 -13.59 -19.90 17.76
C LEU A 14 -12.16 -19.33 17.70
N CYS A 15 -11.31 -19.58 18.71
CA CYS A 15 -9.91 -19.15 18.67
C CYS A 15 -9.00 -20.07 17.84
N LEU A 16 -9.34 -21.35 17.68
CA LEU A 16 -8.55 -22.33 16.92
C LEU A 16 -8.83 -22.30 15.40
N LEU A 17 -10.05 -21.94 14.99
CA LEU A 17 -10.43 -21.79 13.58
C LEU A 17 -9.49 -20.87 12.77
N PRO A 18 -9.19 -19.62 13.17
CA PRO A 18 -8.30 -18.75 12.38
C PRO A 18 -6.84 -19.22 12.36
N LEU A 19 -6.38 -19.92 13.40
CA LEU A 19 -5.04 -20.53 13.43
C LEU A 19 -4.96 -21.72 12.48
N SER A 20 -6.01 -22.55 12.42
CA SER A 20 -6.09 -23.70 11.52
C SER A 20 -6.13 -23.29 10.05
N LEU A 21 -6.87 -22.24 9.68
CA LEU A 21 -6.89 -21.72 8.32
C LEU A 21 -5.53 -21.16 7.88
N LYS A 22 -4.85 -20.36 8.71
CA LYS A 22 -3.52 -19.82 8.37
C LYS A 22 -2.48 -20.93 8.18
N ALA A 23 -2.50 -21.94 9.04
CA ALA A 23 -1.61 -23.10 8.92
C ALA A 23 -1.90 -23.90 7.64
N GLN A 24 -3.18 -24.03 7.27
CA GLN A 24 -3.58 -24.66 6.01
C GLN A 24 -3.09 -23.88 4.78
N THR A 25 -3.30 -22.56 4.75
CA THR A 25 -2.81 -21.69 3.66
C THR A 25 -1.30 -21.76 3.49
N ALA A 26 -0.54 -21.72 4.59
CA ALA A 26 0.91 -21.86 4.57
C ALA A 26 1.34 -23.22 3.99
N ARG A 27 0.69 -24.31 4.43
CA ARG A 27 0.99 -25.66 3.94
C ARG A 27 0.73 -25.80 2.45
N GLU A 28 -0.43 -25.34 1.98
CA GLU A 28 -0.81 -25.38 0.57
C GLU A 28 0.15 -24.56 -0.31
N GLN A 29 0.60 -23.40 0.18
CA GLN A 29 1.59 -22.57 -0.53
C GLN A 29 2.97 -23.22 -0.56
N ILE A 30 3.41 -23.85 0.54
CA ILE A 30 4.70 -24.57 0.55
C ILE A 30 4.66 -25.74 -0.43
N ASP A 31 3.60 -26.54 -0.38
CA ASP A 31 3.45 -27.70 -1.26
C ASP A 31 3.40 -27.27 -2.73
N PHE A 32 2.80 -26.11 -3.04
CA PHE A 32 2.87 -25.50 -4.36
C PHE A 32 4.30 -25.18 -4.77
N VAL A 33 5.02 -24.38 -3.97
CA VAL A 33 6.39 -23.95 -4.31
C VAL A 33 7.31 -25.15 -4.51
N LEU A 34 7.23 -26.16 -3.64
CA LEU A 34 8.09 -27.34 -3.70
C LEU A 34 7.76 -28.31 -4.84
N LYS A 35 6.61 -28.16 -5.51
CA LYS A 35 6.26 -28.93 -6.72
C LYS A 35 6.72 -28.25 -8.01
N THR A 36 7.07 -26.97 -7.96
CA THR A 36 7.53 -26.26 -9.16
C THR A 36 8.81 -26.89 -9.71
N THR A 37 8.95 -26.94 -11.04
CA THR A 37 10.17 -27.46 -11.66
C THR A 37 11.34 -26.50 -11.40
N PRO A 38 12.45 -26.93 -10.78
CA PRO A 38 13.56 -26.04 -10.49
C PRO A 38 14.29 -25.58 -11.75
N ARG A 39 14.63 -24.29 -11.81
CA ARG A 39 15.62 -23.77 -12.76
C ARG A 39 17.01 -24.19 -12.30
N THR A 40 17.73 -24.94 -13.13
CA THR A 40 19.09 -25.37 -12.84
C THR A 40 20.11 -24.31 -13.26
N VAL A 41 21.10 -24.05 -12.40
CA VAL A 41 22.25 -23.19 -12.69
C VAL A 41 23.51 -23.85 -12.13
N GLU A 42 24.69 -23.55 -12.69
CA GLU A 42 25.94 -24.06 -12.11
C GLU A 42 26.17 -23.47 -10.71
N LYS A 43 26.12 -22.15 -10.59
CA LYS A 43 26.20 -21.39 -9.34
C LYS A 43 25.33 -20.15 -9.44
N TYR A 44 24.59 -19.82 -8.39
CA TYR A 44 23.75 -18.62 -8.38
C TYR A 44 24.61 -17.37 -8.21
N ILE A 45 24.45 -16.42 -9.14
CA ILE A 45 25.15 -15.13 -9.11
C ILE A 45 24.17 -14.10 -8.56
N LYS A 46 24.52 -13.48 -7.43
CA LYS A 46 23.70 -12.41 -6.85
C LYS A 46 23.67 -11.21 -7.80
N PRO A 47 22.50 -10.79 -8.31
CA PRO A 47 22.42 -9.57 -9.09
C PRO A 47 22.81 -8.35 -8.24
N ALA A 48 23.61 -7.44 -8.80
CA ALA A 48 23.95 -6.16 -8.18
C ALA A 48 22.80 -5.13 -8.30
N LYS A 49 21.57 -5.55 -8.02
CA LYS A 49 20.36 -4.72 -8.08
C LYS A 49 19.93 -4.34 -6.67
N LYS A 50 19.57 -3.08 -6.46
CA LYS A 50 19.13 -2.59 -5.14
C LYS A 50 17.74 -3.14 -4.77
N GLU A 51 16.95 -3.52 -5.76
CA GLU A 51 15.57 -4.00 -5.66
C GLU A 51 15.49 -5.52 -5.38
N VAL A 52 16.58 -6.12 -4.88
CA VAL A 52 16.63 -7.54 -4.49
C VAL A 52 17.20 -7.67 -3.08
N LEU A 53 16.43 -8.25 -2.17
CA LEU A 53 16.89 -8.63 -0.83
C LEU A 53 17.37 -10.08 -0.83
N PHE A 54 18.47 -10.35 -0.13
CA PHE A 54 19.02 -11.69 0.03
C PHE A 54 18.86 -12.15 1.48
N LEU A 55 18.05 -13.17 1.71
CA LEU A 55 17.89 -13.82 3.01
C LEU A 55 18.66 -15.13 3.03
N GLU A 56 19.82 -15.10 3.68
CA GLU A 56 20.73 -16.23 3.73
C GLU A 56 20.42 -17.18 4.86
N THR A 57 20.63 -18.46 4.57
CA THR A 57 20.64 -19.55 5.54
C THR A 57 21.93 -20.34 5.34
N ALA A 58 22.40 -21.03 6.38
CA ALA A 58 23.50 -21.98 6.20
C ALA A 58 23.07 -23.14 5.29
N PHE A 59 24.04 -23.77 4.61
CA PHE A 59 23.85 -24.90 3.68
C PHE A 59 22.83 -25.94 4.17
N ASN A 60 22.96 -26.37 5.43
CA ASN A 60 22.17 -27.43 6.06
C ASN A 60 21.15 -26.92 7.11
N ASN A 61 20.84 -25.63 7.13
CA ASN A 61 19.94 -25.04 8.12
C ASN A 61 18.86 -24.15 7.46
N ALA A 62 17.78 -23.89 8.19
CA ALA A 62 16.69 -23.01 7.80
C ALA A 62 16.69 -21.67 8.54
N VAL A 63 17.62 -21.45 9.47
CA VAL A 63 17.70 -20.19 10.25
C VAL A 63 18.35 -19.09 9.43
N PHE A 64 17.71 -17.92 9.40
CA PHE A 64 18.24 -16.73 8.73
C PHE A 64 19.35 -16.06 9.54
N THR A 65 20.42 -15.69 8.87
CA THR A 65 21.59 -15.03 9.48
C THR A 65 21.35 -13.54 9.73
N ASP A 66 20.63 -12.85 8.84
CA ASP A 66 20.39 -11.41 8.91
C ASP A 66 18.95 -11.08 9.31
N GLN A 67 18.77 -10.78 10.60
CA GLN A 67 17.47 -10.38 11.14
C GLN A 67 17.02 -8.99 10.64
N LYS A 68 17.93 -8.07 10.30
CA LYS A 68 17.58 -6.72 9.82
C LYS A 68 16.99 -6.79 8.42
N VAL A 69 17.60 -7.56 7.52
CA VAL A 69 17.05 -7.81 6.17
C VAL A 69 15.70 -8.51 6.29
N LEU A 70 15.56 -9.48 7.19
CA LEU A 70 14.29 -10.16 7.41
C LEU A 70 13.16 -9.22 7.86
N GLN A 71 13.44 -8.28 8.77
CA GLN A 71 12.45 -7.28 9.16
C GLN A 71 12.10 -6.32 8.01
N SER A 72 13.05 -5.98 7.13
CA SER A 72 12.80 -5.01 6.05
C SER A 72 11.83 -5.54 4.99
N VAL A 73 11.76 -6.87 4.79
CA VAL A 73 10.82 -7.52 3.86
C VAL A 73 9.36 -7.18 4.18
N LYS A 74 9.01 -7.00 5.45
CA LYS A 74 7.62 -6.75 5.89
C LYS A 74 7.01 -5.47 5.30
N ASN A 75 7.85 -4.50 4.96
CA ASN A 75 7.44 -3.19 4.47
C ASN A 75 7.68 -3.04 2.96
N LYS A 76 7.66 -4.16 2.22
CA LYS A 76 7.83 -4.19 0.76
C LYS A 76 6.64 -4.86 0.08
N VAL A 77 6.39 -4.48 -1.17
CA VAL A 77 5.53 -5.26 -2.07
C VAL A 77 6.44 -6.26 -2.81
N ILE A 78 6.16 -7.54 -2.66
CA ILE A 78 7.03 -8.61 -3.17
C ILE A 78 6.63 -8.97 -4.59
N LEU A 79 7.54 -8.88 -5.55
CA LEU A 79 7.24 -9.19 -6.95
C LEU A 79 7.54 -10.66 -7.26
N LYS A 80 8.67 -11.16 -6.74
CA LYS A 80 9.16 -12.52 -7.02
C LYS A 80 10.00 -13.01 -5.86
N ILE A 81 9.86 -14.30 -5.52
CA ILE A 81 10.70 -15.00 -4.56
C ILE A 81 11.38 -16.18 -5.25
N GLU A 82 12.70 -16.17 -5.25
CA GLU A 82 13.52 -17.29 -5.67
C GLU A 82 13.98 -18.03 -4.40
N LEU A 83 13.71 -19.34 -4.30
CA LEU A 83 14.30 -20.22 -3.27
C LEU A 83 15.49 -20.95 -3.90
N ILE A 84 16.68 -20.58 -3.44
CA ILE A 84 17.96 -21.07 -3.97
C ILE A 84 18.51 -22.14 -3.02
N TYR A 85 18.90 -23.28 -3.59
CA TYR A 85 19.59 -24.36 -2.89
C TYR A 85 20.59 -25.06 -3.81
N THR A 86 21.42 -25.95 -3.27
CA THR A 86 22.34 -26.80 -4.05
C THR A 86 21.75 -28.20 -4.22
N THR A 87 22.05 -28.86 -5.34
CA THR A 87 21.64 -30.26 -5.55
C THR A 87 22.51 -31.26 -4.78
N TYR A 88 23.64 -30.82 -4.23
CA TYR A 88 24.53 -31.67 -3.44
C TYR A 88 23.84 -32.18 -2.16
N ARG A 89 23.96 -33.49 -1.93
CA ARG A 89 23.58 -34.17 -0.69
C ARG A 89 24.67 -35.17 -0.32
N LYS A 90 25.09 -35.17 0.95
CA LYS A 90 26.05 -36.17 1.47
C LYS A 90 25.38 -37.53 1.70
N SER A 91 24.15 -37.52 2.21
CA SER A 91 23.33 -38.73 2.40
C SER A 91 22.32 -38.85 1.26
N GLU A 92 22.16 -40.07 0.72
CA GLU A 92 21.13 -40.36 -0.27
C GLU A 92 19.71 -40.20 0.30
N THR A 93 19.54 -40.39 1.61
CA THR A 93 18.27 -40.23 2.34
C THR A 93 17.97 -38.79 2.73
N PHE A 94 18.85 -37.83 2.39
CA PHE A 94 18.63 -36.43 2.73
C PHE A 94 17.42 -35.87 1.97
N ASP A 95 16.46 -35.35 2.73
CA ASP A 95 15.25 -34.72 2.20
C ASP A 95 15.45 -33.22 1.99
N GLN A 96 15.80 -32.85 0.77
CA GLN A 96 15.91 -31.45 0.37
C GLN A 96 14.57 -30.71 0.46
N HIS A 97 13.44 -31.38 0.18
CA HIS A 97 12.11 -30.76 0.29
C HIS A 97 11.77 -30.46 1.75
N GLY A 98 12.14 -31.36 2.68
CA GLY A 98 12.01 -31.16 4.11
C GLY A 98 12.79 -29.96 4.63
N LEU A 99 14.04 -29.75 4.16
CA LEU A 99 14.81 -28.55 4.52
C LEU A 99 14.21 -27.27 3.91
N SER A 100 13.84 -27.33 2.63
CA SER A 100 13.21 -26.21 1.91
C SER A 100 11.86 -25.80 2.53
N ARG A 101 11.07 -26.78 3.01
CA ARG A 101 9.84 -26.54 3.78
C ARG A 101 10.10 -25.71 5.02
N LYS A 102 11.08 -26.11 5.85
CA LYS A 102 11.45 -25.35 7.06
C LYS A 102 11.90 -23.93 6.75
N ARG A 103 12.63 -23.73 5.63
CA ARG A 103 13.03 -22.40 5.16
C ARG A 103 11.82 -21.53 4.80
N LEU A 104 10.83 -22.09 4.10
CA LEU A 104 9.60 -21.40 3.74
C LEU A 104 8.73 -21.08 4.96
N GLU A 105 8.60 -22.02 5.90
CA GLU A 105 7.89 -21.79 7.18
C GLU A 105 8.51 -20.63 7.96
N ASN A 106 9.85 -20.61 8.07
CA ASN A 106 10.56 -19.51 8.71
C ASN A 106 10.35 -18.18 7.99
N LEU A 107 10.36 -18.18 6.65
CA LEU A 107 10.08 -16.99 5.85
C LEU A 107 8.67 -16.46 6.12
N PHE A 108 7.66 -17.31 6.07
CA PHE A 108 6.26 -16.92 6.28
C PHE A 108 5.97 -16.45 7.69
N LEU A 109 6.62 -17.05 8.69
CA LEU A 109 6.51 -16.60 10.07
C LEU A 109 7.12 -15.21 10.25
N ALA A 110 8.31 -15.00 9.67
CA ALA A 110 9.06 -13.78 9.88
C ALA A 110 8.63 -12.62 8.97
N ALA A 111 8.13 -12.89 7.77
CA ALA A 111 7.62 -11.92 6.81
C ALA A 111 6.26 -12.37 6.24
N PRO A 112 5.16 -12.22 7.00
CA PRO A 112 3.86 -12.77 6.61
C PRO A 112 3.29 -12.25 5.28
N ASN A 113 3.74 -11.08 4.80
CA ASN A 113 3.38 -10.57 3.47
C ASN A 113 3.84 -11.49 2.33
N SER A 114 4.91 -12.27 2.52
CA SER A 114 5.36 -13.26 1.54
C SER A 114 4.42 -14.47 1.38
N LEU A 115 3.51 -14.69 2.34
CA LEU A 115 2.44 -15.71 2.24
C LEU A 115 1.11 -15.09 1.80
N ASN A 116 0.78 -13.91 2.32
CA ASN A 116 -0.57 -13.35 2.18
C ASN A 116 -0.76 -12.47 0.95
N GLN A 117 0.30 -12.17 0.20
CA GLN A 117 0.21 -11.33 -1.00
C GLN A 117 0.04 -12.21 -2.25
N SER A 118 -0.97 -11.88 -3.05
CA SER A 118 -1.24 -12.49 -4.35
C SER A 118 -0.24 -12.01 -5.42
N GLY A 119 -0.15 -12.75 -6.53
CA GLY A 119 0.64 -12.35 -7.70
C GLY A 119 2.16 -12.49 -7.56
N ILE A 120 2.67 -13.05 -6.45
CA ILE A 120 4.10 -13.34 -6.29
C ILE A 120 4.54 -14.45 -7.25
N GLU A 121 5.56 -14.18 -8.07
CA GLU A 121 6.23 -15.22 -8.87
C GLU A 121 7.17 -16.06 -7.98
N TRP A 122 6.94 -17.38 -7.92
CA TRP A 122 7.78 -18.31 -7.17
C TRP A 122 8.69 -19.10 -8.10
N VAL A 123 9.98 -19.17 -7.78
CA VAL A 123 10.97 -19.91 -8.57
C VAL A 123 11.87 -20.73 -7.66
N LEU A 124 11.97 -22.03 -7.92
CA LEU A 124 13.04 -22.86 -7.35
C LEU A 124 14.30 -22.74 -8.20
N VAL A 125 15.46 -22.54 -7.55
CA VAL A 125 16.75 -22.49 -8.22
C VAL A 125 17.67 -23.55 -7.62
N ALA A 126 18.03 -24.53 -8.45
CA ALA A 126 18.89 -25.65 -8.08
C ALA A 126 20.31 -25.44 -8.61
N GLN A 127 21.27 -25.26 -7.71
CA GLN A 127 22.69 -25.07 -8.04
C GLN A 127 23.39 -26.42 -8.15
N THR A 128 23.91 -26.75 -9.34
CA THR A 128 24.48 -28.07 -9.67
C THR A 128 25.99 -28.15 -9.48
N GLY A 129 26.68 -27.01 -9.32
CA GLY A 129 28.14 -26.96 -9.25
C GLY A 129 28.76 -27.37 -7.90
N CYS A 130 27.94 -27.52 -6.85
CA CYS A 130 28.43 -27.87 -5.51
C CYS A 130 28.82 -29.35 -5.43
N LYS A 131 30.05 -29.64 -4.99
CA LYS A 131 30.62 -31.01 -5.00
C LYS A 131 30.86 -31.62 -3.62
N SER A 132 30.89 -30.81 -2.56
CA SER A 132 31.10 -31.28 -1.19
C SER A 132 30.34 -30.41 -0.18
N ALA A 133 30.26 -30.87 1.07
CA ALA A 133 29.63 -30.11 2.14
C ALA A 133 30.42 -28.83 2.47
N GLU A 134 31.74 -28.89 2.42
CA GLU A 134 32.64 -27.75 2.61
C GLU A 134 32.48 -26.73 1.49
N ASP A 135 32.36 -27.21 0.25
CA ASP A 135 32.08 -26.36 -0.91
C ASP A 135 30.70 -25.71 -0.82
N GLY A 136 29.71 -26.42 -0.24
CA GLY A 136 28.37 -25.90 0.01
C GLY A 136 28.35 -24.57 0.78
N ALA A 137 29.32 -24.31 1.66
CA ALA A 137 29.40 -23.03 2.37
C ALA A 137 29.70 -21.83 1.43
N ASN A 138 30.24 -22.07 0.23
CA ASN A 138 30.55 -21.05 -0.77
C ASN A 138 29.42 -20.81 -1.77
N PHE A 139 28.30 -21.52 -1.63
CA PHE A 139 27.10 -21.36 -2.43
C PHE A 139 26.05 -20.58 -1.64
N PHE A 140 25.19 -19.87 -2.36
CA PHE A 140 24.09 -19.14 -1.72
C PHE A 140 22.94 -20.10 -1.42
N HIS A 141 22.43 -20.09 -0.19
CA HIS A 141 21.24 -20.84 0.21
C HIS A 141 20.26 -19.92 0.93
N GLY A 142 19.00 -19.98 0.53
CA GLY A 142 17.95 -19.14 1.10
C GLY A 142 17.14 -18.46 0.01
N PHE A 143 16.79 -17.19 0.19
CA PHE A 143 15.85 -16.50 -0.69
C PHE A 143 16.46 -15.26 -1.34
N ALA A 144 16.21 -15.09 -2.64
CA ALA A 144 16.33 -13.80 -3.31
C ALA A 144 14.92 -13.24 -3.54
N ILE A 145 14.62 -12.12 -2.90
CA ILE A 145 13.30 -11.49 -2.91
C ILE A 145 13.40 -10.23 -3.77
N THR A 146 12.81 -10.27 -4.97
CA THR A 146 12.64 -9.09 -5.81
C THR A 146 11.42 -8.32 -5.33
N TYR A 147 11.57 -7.03 -5.10
CA TYR A 147 10.54 -6.21 -4.46
C TYR A 147 10.43 -4.82 -5.09
N ARG A 148 9.37 -4.10 -4.74
CA ARG A 148 9.29 -2.64 -4.86
C ARG A 148 9.03 -2.03 -3.48
N ASP A 149 9.54 -0.83 -3.29
CA ASP A 149 9.26 -0.05 -2.09
C ASP A 149 7.78 0.34 -2.04
N LEU A 150 7.24 0.46 -0.83
CA LEU A 150 5.93 1.09 -0.65
C LEU A 150 6.05 2.58 -1.02
N PRO A 151 5.00 3.18 -1.61
CA PRO A 151 5.00 4.60 -1.91
C PRO A 151 5.32 5.45 -0.68
N ASP A 152 6.19 6.43 -0.85
CA ASP A 152 6.48 7.49 0.11
C ASP A 152 6.02 8.86 -0.43
N ALA A 153 6.17 9.91 0.37
CA ALA A 153 5.74 11.25 -0.03
C ALA A 153 6.49 11.78 -1.26
N VAL A 154 7.75 11.39 -1.46
CA VAL A 154 8.58 11.83 -2.59
C VAL A 154 8.10 11.18 -3.87
N SER A 155 8.05 9.85 -3.89
CA SER A 155 7.52 9.05 -5.00
C SER A 155 6.08 9.46 -5.35
N THR A 156 5.20 9.66 -4.37
CA THR A 156 3.81 10.12 -4.62
C THR A 156 3.78 11.49 -5.34
N LYS A 157 4.67 12.42 -4.96
CA LYS A 157 4.78 13.73 -5.61
C LYS A 157 5.33 13.63 -7.03
N VAL A 158 6.35 12.80 -7.24
CA VAL A 158 6.92 12.53 -8.57
C VAL A 158 5.87 11.89 -9.47
N GLU A 159 5.14 10.91 -8.96
CA GLU A 159 4.07 10.20 -9.65
C GLU A 159 2.91 11.13 -10.05
N SER A 160 2.49 12.02 -9.14
CA SER A 160 1.49 13.06 -9.44
C SER A 160 1.95 13.96 -10.58
N ASN A 161 3.21 14.42 -10.54
CA ASN A 161 3.78 15.27 -11.58
C ASN A 161 3.95 14.52 -12.90
N PHE A 162 4.29 13.24 -12.87
CA PHE A 162 4.36 12.41 -14.06
C PHE A 162 3.01 12.38 -14.79
N ILE A 163 1.91 12.16 -14.06
CA ILE A 163 0.55 12.17 -14.64
C ILE A 163 0.25 13.54 -15.28
N ARG A 164 0.59 14.66 -14.63
CA ARG A 164 0.42 16.01 -15.21
C ARG A 164 1.21 16.21 -16.49
N GLU A 165 2.46 15.78 -16.51
CA GLU A 165 3.34 15.93 -17.67
C GLU A 165 2.86 15.05 -18.85
N VAL A 166 2.27 13.88 -18.56
CA VAL A 166 1.61 13.03 -19.58
C VAL A 166 0.33 13.69 -20.09
N ALA A 167 -0.50 14.24 -19.20
CA ALA A 167 -1.72 14.97 -19.58
C ALA A 167 -1.40 16.18 -20.48
N ALA A 168 -0.35 16.94 -20.13
CA ALA A 168 0.15 18.06 -20.92
C ALA A 168 0.83 17.63 -22.25
N GLY A 169 0.96 16.33 -22.51
CA GLY A 169 1.59 15.77 -23.71
C GLY A 169 3.10 15.97 -23.79
N LYS A 170 3.75 16.37 -22.69
CA LYS A 170 5.20 16.66 -22.61
C LYS A 170 6.03 15.38 -22.50
N ILE A 171 5.49 14.36 -21.84
CA ILE A 171 6.13 13.05 -21.69
C ILE A 171 5.15 11.93 -22.06
N LYS A 172 5.70 10.78 -22.44
CA LYS A 172 4.94 9.58 -22.76
C LYS A 172 4.84 8.64 -21.56
N SER A 173 3.71 7.95 -21.44
CA SER A 173 3.43 7.04 -20.32
C SER A 173 4.50 5.93 -20.17
N TYR A 174 5.07 5.45 -21.28
CA TYR A 174 6.16 4.45 -21.26
C TYR A 174 7.48 4.97 -20.67
N ALA A 175 7.62 6.27 -20.40
CA ALA A 175 8.85 6.83 -19.82
C ALA A 175 8.87 6.80 -18.28
N TYR A 176 7.86 6.18 -17.65
CA TYR A 176 7.66 6.19 -16.19
C TYR A 176 8.91 5.84 -15.39
N ASP A 177 9.54 4.68 -15.62
CA ASP A 177 10.69 4.23 -14.81
C ASP A 177 11.88 5.20 -14.91
N THR A 178 12.12 5.73 -16.11
CA THR A 178 13.21 6.69 -16.35
C THR A 178 12.89 8.02 -15.68
N TYR A 179 11.63 8.47 -15.76
CA TYR A 179 11.17 9.70 -15.12
C TYR A 179 11.24 9.59 -13.60
N LEU A 180 10.68 8.53 -13.01
CA LEU A 180 10.68 8.30 -11.57
C LEU A 180 12.10 8.26 -11.04
N LYS A 181 13.00 7.48 -11.65
CA LYS A 181 14.40 7.42 -11.23
C LYS A 181 15.10 8.79 -11.32
N LYS A 182 14.92 9.49 -12.44
CA LYS A 182 15.56 10.79 -12.66
C LYS A 182 15.04 11.86 -11.71
N GLU A 183 13.72 11.98 -11.57
CA GLU A 183 13.09 13.03 -10.78
C GLU A 183 13.14 12.71 -9.28
N THR A 184 13.09 11.44 -8.87
CA THR A 184 13.38 11.05 -7.48
C THR A 184 14.85 11.31 -7.15
N ALA A 185 15.81 10.92 -8.00
CA ALA A 185 17.22 11.22 -7.77
C ALA A 185 17.50 12.73 -7.78
N LYS A 186 16.80 13.49 -8.63
CA LYS A 186 16.86 14.96 -8.64
C LYS A 186 16.27 15.53 -7.35
N LEU A 187 15.12 15.05 -6.88
CA LEU A 187 14.54 15.48 -5.61
C LEU A 187 15.41 15.07 -4.42
N GLU A 188 16.04 13.89 -4.45
CA GLU A 188 16.99 13.45 -3.44
C GLU A 188 18.28 14.29 -3.47
N GLN A 189 18.77 14.67 -4.65
CA GLN A 189 19.94 15.53 -4.86
C GLN A 189 19.67 17.01 -4.52
N ASP A 190 18.48 17.50 -4.87
CA ASP A 190 17.96 18.83 -4.51
C ASP A 190 17.57 18.86 -3.01
N SER A 191 17.27 17.70 -2.39
CA SER A 191 16.93 17.56 -0.95
C SER A 191 18.10 17.69 0.02
N LEU A 192 19.32 17.83 -0.48
CA LEU A 192 20.46 18.26 0.33
C LEU A 192 20.66 19.78 0.33
N ALA A 193 19.83 20.55 -0.40
CA ALA A 193 19.95 21.99 -0.51
C ALA A 193 18.68 22.80 -0.15
N ASP A 194 17.46 22.30 -0.34
CA ASP A 194 16.22 23.06 -0.05
C ASP A 194 14.97 22.16 0.17
N VAL A 195 14.92 21.34 1.22
CA VAL A 195 13.67 20.70 1.66
C VAL A 195 13.33 21.14 3.07
N ASP A 196 12.18 21.82 3.18
CA ASP A 196 11.54 22.07 4.47
C ASP A 196 11.40 20.73 5.20
N PRO A 197 11.88 20.64 6.45
CA PRO A 197 11.91 19.37 7.14
C PRO A 197 10.49 18.80 7.26
N VAL A 198 10.34 17.50 7.06
CA VAL A 198 9.05 16.83 7.22
C VAL A 198 8.74 16.75 8.70
N ILE A 199 7.94 17.72 9.16
CA ILE A 199 7.47 17.80 10.53
C ILE A 199 6.13 17.06 10.61
N VAL A 200 6.10 15.96 11.37
CA VAL A 200 4.85 15.37 11.87
C VAL A 200 4.59 16.00 13.22
N LEU A 201 3.48 16.74 13.34
CA LEU A 201 3.12 17.39 14.59
C LEU A 201 2.76 16.35 15.67
N PRO A 202 3.05 16.63 16.95
CA PRO A 202 2.58 15.81 18.06
C PRO A 202 1.05 15.70 18.04
N LYS A 203 0.54 14.52 18.41
CA LYS A 203 -0.90 14.23 18.36
C LYS A 203 -1.45 13.94 19.75
N PHE A 204 -2.56 14.60 20.09
CA PHE A 204 -3.33 14.27 21.27
C PHE A 204 -3.83 12.81 21.15
N PRO A 205 -3.90 12.04 22.24
CA PRO A 205 -4.31 10.63 22.20
C PRO A 205 -5.66 10.40 21.53
N HIS A 206 -5.77 9.23 20.90
CA HIS A 206 -6.95 8.72 20.21
C HIS A 206 -7.32 9.46 18.90
N SER A 207 -7.71 10.73 18.95
CA SER A 207 -8.13 11.53 17.77
C SER A 207 -8.28 13.02 18.07
N GLU A 208 -8.43 13.84 17.03
CA GLU A 208 -8.76 15.26 17.17
C GLU A 208 -10.13 15.47 17.82
N GLN A 209 -11.11 14.59 17.57
CA GLN A 209 -12.39 14.63 18.27
C GLN A 209 -12.24 14.32 19.77
N ALA A 210 -11.34 13.40 20.14
CA ALA A 210 -11.05 13.11 21.54
C ALA A 210 -10.44 14.32 22.26
N ARG A 211 -9.58 15.08 21.56
CA ARG A 211 -9.07 16.36 22.04
C ARG A 211 -10.20 17.38 22.23
N ILE A 212 -11.06 17.58 21.23
CA ILE A 212 -12.19 18.53 21.33
C ILE A 212 -13.09 18.17 22.52
N ASN A 213 -13.42 16.90 22.68
CA ASN A 213 -14.23 16.41 23.81
C ASN A 213 -13.51 16.64 25.14
N TYR A 214 -12.20 16.39 25.21
CA TYR A 214 -11.41 16.63 26.41
C TYR A 214 -11.43 18.12 26.80
N PHE A 215 -11.18 19.01 25.83
CA PHE A 215 -11.20 20.45 26.06
C PHE A 215 -12.59 20.91 26.52
N SER A 216 -13.66 20.40 25.92
CA SER A 216 -15.03 20.75 26.32
C SER A 216 -15.44 20.24 27.70
N ASN A 217 -14.89 19.10 28.14
CA ASN A 217 -15.32 18.44 29.38
C ASN A 217 -14.50 18.86 30.60
N TYR A 218 -13.24 19.23 30.39
CA TYR A 218 -12.28 19.43 31.48
C TYR A 218 -11.76 20.85 31.59
N LEU A 219 -11.96 21.71 30.58
CA LEU A 219 -11.61 23.13 30.67
C LEU A 219 -12.83 23.94 31.12
N ASN A 220 -12.76 24.50 32.32
CA ASN A 220 -13.91 25.12 32.99
C ASN A 220 -13.74 26.62 33.14
N PHE A 221 -14.86 27.34 33.28
CA PHE A 221 -14.83 28.75 33.64
C PHE A 221 -14.58 28.86 35.17
N PRO A 222 -13.49 29.50 35.64
CA PRO A 222 -13.16 29.53 37.06
C PRO A 222 -14.24 30.23 37.89
N PRO A 223 -14.66 29.73 39.06
CA PRO A 223 -15.67 30.37 39.89
C PRO A 223 -15.28 31.77 40.40
N GLU A 224 -13.99 32.01 40.61
CA GLU A 224 -13.44 33.28 41.11
C GLU A 224 -13.13 34.30 39.99
N ALA A 225 -13.52 34.00 38.76
CA ALA A 225 -13.30 34.84 37.58
C ALA A 225 -14.15 36.13 37.63
N SER A 226 -13.50 37.29 37.46
CA SER A 226 -14.14 38.61 37.49
C SER A 226 -14.80 39.05 36.17
N GLY A 227 -14.75 38.25 35.11
CA GLY A 227 -15.37 38.58 33.82
C GLY A 227 -14.68 37.95 32.62
N PRO A 228 -14.87 38.49 31.40
CA PRO A 228 -14.22 37.96 30.22
C PRO A 228 -12.70 38.14 30.25
N LYS A 229 -11.95 37.14 29.81
CA LYS A 229 -10.49 37.17 29.76
C LYS A 229 -9.95 36.24 28.68
N LYS A 230 -8.90 36.68 27.98
CA LYS A 230 -8.12 35.83 27.10
C LYS A 230 -6.84 35.38 27.79
N VAL A 231 -6.55 34.08 27.72
CA VAL A 231 -5.30 33.48 28.24
C VAL A 231 -4.55 32.85 27.08
N ASP A 232 -3.31 33.25 26.86
CA ASP A 232 -2.43 32.59 25.88
C ASP A 232 -1.54 31.61 26.64
N VAL A 233 -1.37 30.41 26.08
CA VAL A 233 -0.59 29.35 26.69
C VAL A 233 0.30 28.64 25.68
N GLN A 234 1.50 28.31 26.12
CA GLN A 234 2.50 27.57 25.37
C GLN A 234 3.01 26.42 26.22
N PHE A 235 3.19 25.23 25.65
CA PHE A 235 3.83 24.13 26.35
C PHE A 235 4.68 23.26 25.43
N ILE A 236 5.67 22.58 26.01
CA ILE A 236 6.61 21.72 25.29
C ILE A 236 6.19 20.26 25.45
N ILE A 237 6.15 19.54 24.33
CA ILE A 237 6.02 18.08 24.27
C ILE A 237 7.41 17.50 23.99
N SER A 238 7.89 16.62 24.87
CA SER A 238 9.19 15.96 24.75
C SER A 238 9.22 14.93 23.61
N LYS A 239 10.41 14.40 23.34
CA LYS A 239 10.62 13.31 22.36
C LYS A 239 9.90 12.01 22.75
N GLU A 240 9.48 11.88 24.00
CA GLU A 240 8.70 10.76 24.55
C GLU A 240 7.20 11.06 24.64
N GLY A 241 6.77 12.26 24.23
CA GLY A 241 5.36 12.65 24.23
C GLY A 241 4.86 13.29 25.52
N LYS A 242 5.74 13.62 26.47
CA LYS A 242 5.37 14.18 27.78
C LYS A 242 5.36 15.70 27.77
N ILE A 243 4.46 16.31 28.51
CA ILE A 243 4.45 17.76 28.71
C ILE A 243 5.53 18.13 29.74
N THR A 244 6.52 18.93 29.35
CA THR A 244 7.70 19.22 30.19
C THR A 244 7.80 20.67 30.67
N LYS A 245 7.20 21.62 29.95
CA LYS A 245 7.24 23.05 30.28
C LYS A 245 5.95 23.73 29.85
N ILE A 246 5.39 24.60 30.70
CA ILE A 246 4.18 25.39 30.42
C ILE A 246 4.49 26.88 30.68
N VAL A 247 4.11 27.77 29.77
CA VAL A 247 4.36 29.21 29.81
C VAL A 247 3.07 29.96 29.45
N PHE A 248 2.83 31.09 30.10
CA PHE A 248 1.67 31.96 29.88
C PHE A 248 2.14 33.36 29.43
N PRO A 249 2.34 33.60 28.12
CA PRO A 249 3.02 34.81 27.63
C PRO A 249 2.33 36.12 27.99
N ASN A 250 0.99 36.12 28.05
CA ASN A 250 0.18 37.32 28.28
C ASN A 250 -0.34 37.45 29.73
N MET A 251 0.10 36.57 30.65
CA MET A 251 -0.41 36.51 32.01
C MET A 251 0.70 36.25 33.03
N ALA A 252 1.39 37.35 33.37
CA ALA A 252 2.34 37.39 34.48
C ALA A 252 1.61 37.42 35.83
N GLY A 253 2.10 36.66 36.82
CA GLY A 253 1.51 36.55 38.16
C GLY A 253 0.41 35.47 38.31
N PRO A 254 -0.13 35.26 39.52
CA PRO A 254 -1.26 34.35 39.79
C PRO A 254 -2.58 34.89 39.25
N SER A 255 -3.46 34.02 38.76
CA SER A 255 -4.78 34.40 38.24
C SER A 255 -5.67 33.17 38.06
N PRO A 256 -6.95 33.19 38.50
CA PRO A 256 -7.81 32.01 38.48
C PRO A 256 -7.95 31.38 37.07
N TYR A 257 -7.85 32.18 36.01
CA TYR A 257 -7.84 31.67 34.62
C TYR A 257 -6.55 30.91 34.28
N LYS A 258 -5.40 31.36 34.77
CA LYS A 258 -4.10 30.72 34.57
C LYS A 258 -4.00 29.42 35.36
N GLU A 259 -4.48 29.41 36.60
CA GLU A 259 -4.48 28.20 37.42
C GLU A 259 -5.32 27.09 36.77
N GLU A 260 -6.54 27.41 36.34
CA GLU A 260 -7.41 26.48 35.60
C GLU A 260 -6.74 25.91 34.34
N VAL A 261 -6.22 26.78 33.46
CA VAL A 261 -5.57 26.33 32.22
C VAL A 261 -4.30 25.51 32.51
N SER A 262 -3.57 25.85 33.58
CA SER A 262 -2.38 25.12 34.02
C SER A 262 -2.71 23.71 34.50
N GLU A 263 -3.74 23.56 35.34
CA GLU A 263 -4.21 22.26 35.83
C GLU A 263 -4.81 21.41 34.70
N PHE A 264 -5.59 22.01 33.82
CA PHE A 264 -6.12 21.39 32.62
C PHE A 264 -5.02 20.81 31.71
N ILE A 265 -3.92 21.55 31.49
CA ILE A 265 -2.80 21.07 30.66
C ILE A 265 -2.00 19.98 31.39
N LYS A 266 -1.74 20.13 32.69
CA LYS A 266 -1.00 19.13 33.47
C LYS A 266 -1.74 17.79 33.60
N SER A 267 -3.06 17.81 33.53
CA SER A 267 -3.90 16.61 33.57
C SER A 267 -4.06 15.91 32.22
N MET A 268 -3.54 16.50 31.12
CA MET A 268 -3.60 15.89 29.80
C MET A 268 -2.85 14.54 29.77
N PRO A 269 -3.35 13.57 28.99
CA PRO A 269 -2.63 12.32 28.76
C PRO A 269 -1.36 12.55 27.93
N ASP A 270 -0.41 11.61 28.02
CA ASP A 270 0.81 11.61 27.19
C ASP A 270 0.48 11.64 25.70
N TRP A 271 1.12 12.54 24.96
CA TRP A 271 0.91 12.75 23.53
C TRP A 271 1.72 11.76 22.70
N THR A 272 1.35 11.58 21.43
CA THR A 272 2.33 11.06 20.46
C THR A 272 3.32 12.18 20.15
N PRO A 273 4.65 11.97 20.29
CA PRO A 273 5.64 13.02 20.04
C PRO A 273 5.63 13.45 18.57
N GLY A 274 6.08 14.68 18.32
CA GLY A 274 6.32 15.13 16.96
C GLY A 274 7.57 14.48 16.37
N THR A 275 7.68 14.46 15.05
CA THR A 275 8.88 13.96 14.37
C THR A 275 9.41 14.93 13.35
N LEU A 276 10.73 15.06 13.26
CA LEU A 276 11.44 15.74 12.19
C LEU A 276 12.09 14.69 11.29
N ASN A 277 11.70 14.60 10.02
CA ASN A 277 12.21 13.60 9.08
C ASN A 277 12.10 12.16 9.65
N GLY A 278 10.98 11.86 10.30
CA GLY A 278 10.70 10.55 10.90
C GLY A 278 11.42 10.27 12.24
N LYS A 279 12.21 11.19 12.78
CA LYS A 279 12.86 11.07 14.10
C LYS A 279 12.12 11.89 15.16
N PRO A 280 11.85 11.37 16.36
CA PRO A 280 11.21 12.13 17.42
C PRO A 280 11.93 13.45 17.72
N THR A 281 11.17 14.54 17.76
CA THR A 281 11.68 15.89 18.06
C THR A 281 10.82 16.57 19.11
N GLU A 282 11.41 17.48 19.88
CA GLU A 282 10.64 18.30 20.80
C GLU A 282 9.78 19.29 20.02
N CYS A 283 8.56 19.50 20.48
CA CYS A 283 7.61 20.40 19.83
C CYS A 283 7.01 21.36 20.84
N MET A 284 6.87 22.62 20.44
CA MET A 284 6.12 23.63 21.18
C MET A 284 4.70 23.70 20.65
N VAL A 285 3.72 23.55 21.52
CA VAL A 285 2.29 23.75 21.23
C VAL A 285 1.85 25.07 21.85
N GLN A 286 1.06 25.85 21.12
CA GLN A 286 0.45 27.07 21.63
C GLN A 286 -1.02 27.18 21.24
N PHE A 287 -1.82 27.76 22.13
CA PHE A 287 -3.20 28.15 21.87
C PHE A 287 -3.63 29.24 22.84
N SER A 288 -4.82 29.78 22.62
CA SER A 288 -5.46 30.73 23.53
C SER A 288 -6.80 30.21 24.02
N VAL A 289 -7.22 30.64 25.21
CA VAL A 289 -8.53 30.35 25.80
C VAL A 289 -9.24 31.67 26.04
N ASP A 290 -10.36 31.87 25.36
CA ASP A 290 -11.26 32.99 25.57
C ASP A 290 -12.36 32.60 26.57
N PHE A 291 -12.24 33.12 27.79
CA PHE A 291 -13.30 33.10 28.79
C PHE A 291 -14.27 34.24 28.48
N MET A 292 -15.49 33.91 28.12
CA MET A 292 -16.49 34.86 27.63
C MET A 292 -17.54 35.18 28.71
N SER A 293 -18.28 36.27 28.52
CA SER A 293 -19.44 36.59 29.38
C SER A 293 -20.42 35.42 29.44
N ARG A 294 -21.07 35.21 30.59
CA ARG A 294 -22.02 34.10 30.86
C ARG A 294 -21.37 32.71 30.97
N GLY A 295 -20.08 32.64 31.27
CA GLY A 295 -19.41 31.38 31.66
C GLY A 295 -18.97 30.49 30.49
N SER A 296 -19.05 30.97 29.25
CA SER A 296 -18.59 30.19 28.08
C SER A 296 -17.06 30.22 27.98
N VAL A 297 -16.47 29.06 27.64
CA VAL A 297 -15.03 28.91 27.45
C VAL A 297 -14.75 28.48 26.01
N VAL A 298 -13.94 29.24 25.30
CA VAL A 298 -13.67 29.01 23.88
C VAL A 298 -12.16 28.89 23.66
N PRO A 299 -11.62 27.67 23.52
CA PRO A 299 -10.23 27.48 23.12
C PRO A 299 -10.05 27.74 21.62
N SER A 300 -8.97 28.42 21.25
CA SER A 300 -8.55 28.55 19.86
C SER A 300 -8.00 27.23 19.31
N PRO A 301 -7.87 27.10 17.97
CA PRO A 301 -7.07 26.04 17.39
C PRO A 301 -5.64 26.04 17.96
N LEU A 302 -5.02 24.85 17.97
CA LEU A 302 -3.63 24.66 18.39
C LEU A 302 -2.68 24.99 17.24
N GLU A 303 -1.63 25.73 17.53
CA GLU A 303 -0.48 25.95 16.65
C GLU A 303 0.73 25.20 17.21
N VAL A 304 1.55 24.58 16.35
CA VAL A 304 2.62 23.68 16.80
C VAL A 304 3.90 23.84 15.98
N PHE A 305 5.05 23.90 16.65
CA PHE A 305 6.36 24.19 16.06
C PHE A 305 7.44 23.19 16.54
N ALA A 306 8.38 22.80 15.67
CA ALA A 306 9.55 21.99 16.02
C ALA A 306 10.72 22.88 16.50
N THR A 307 11.52 22.40 17.47
CA THR A 307 12.55 23.22 18.15
C THR A 307 13.98 23.15 17.56
N GLU A 308 14.28 22.21 16.64
CA GLU A 308 15.65 21.96 16.10
C GLU A 308 15.71 22.13 14.55
N VAL A 309 16.43 23.15 14.00
CA VAL A 309 16.78 23.29 12.55
C VAL A 309 18.19 23.90 12.35
N PRO A 310 19.10 23.37 11.49
CA PRO A 310 20.47 23.90 11.34
C PRO A 310 20.74 24.86 10.15
N PRO A 311 21.76 25.76 10.24
CA PRO A 311 21.98 26.86 9.29
C PRO A 311 23.26 26.68 8.41
N LYS A 312 23.09 26.58 7.08
CA LYS A 312 24.09 26.79 5.99
C LYS A 312 25.21 25.71 5.75
N LEU A 313 25.54 25.48 4.45
CA LEU A 313 26.84 25.05 3.85
C LEU A 313 27.13 23.52 3.70
N LYS A 314 27.79 22.95 2.66
CA LYS A 314 28.71 23.46 1.60
C LYS A 314 29.02 22.37 0.52
N ALA A 315 28.78 22.67 -0.77
CA ALA A 315 29.61 22.40 -1.98
C ALA A 315 29.67 21.05 -2.79
N LYS A 316 29.16 21.12 -4.06
CA LYS A 316 29.78 20.80 -5.41
C LYS A 316 29.79 19.37 -6.08
N LEU A 317 28.97 19.19 -7.16
CA LEU A 317 29.10 18.61 -8.57
C LEU A 317 30.00 17.36 -8.92
N PRO A 318 29.91 16.60 -10.07
CA PRO A 318 29.17 16.77 -11.37
C PRO A 318 28.47 15.48 -11.97
N ALA A 319 27.90 15.62 -13.17
CA ALA A 319 27.01 14.69 -13.91
C ALA A 319 27.68 13.49 -14.63
N THR A 320 26.93 12.39 -14.79
CA THR A 320 27.31 11.22 -15.63
C THR A 320 26.11 10.71 -16.44
N ASP A 321 26.39 10.35 -17.69
CA ASP A 321 25.48 9.88 -18.75
C ASP A 321 24.88 8.51 -18.45
N TYR A 322 23.55 8.46 -18.34
CA TYR A 322 22.76 7.24 -18.03
C TYR A 322 22.12 6.59 -19.28
N ASN A 323 22.57 6.90 -20.50
CA ASN A 323 22.04 6.24 -21.69
C ASN A 323 22.46 4.76 -21.83
N ALA A 324 23.42 4.29 -21.04
CA ALA A 324 23.76 2.88 -20.97
C ALA A 324 22.95 2.21 -19.85
N ILE A 325 22.10 1.25 -20.23
CA ILE A 325 21.30 0.32 -19.39
C ILE A 325 19.86 0.81 -19.13
N LYS A 326 19.02 0.69 -20.17
CA LYS A 326 17.56 0.69 -20.06
C LYS A 326 17.02 -0.75 -20.13
N PRO A 327 16.26 -1.24 -19.15
CA PRO A 327 15.17 -2.16 -19.42
C PRO A 327 14.04 -1.36 -20.09
N GLN A 328 13.57 -1.81 -21.25
CA GLN A 328 12.36 -1.27 -21.88
C GLN A 328 11.15 -1.72 -21.04
N PRO A 329 10.26 -0.82 -20.58
CA PRO A 329 9.00 -1.24 -20.02
C PRO A 329 8.20 -1.89 -21.15
N SER A 330 7.91 -3.17 -21.02
CA SER A 330 6.99 -3.81 -21.94
C SER A 330 5.58 -3.27 -21.71
N SER A 331 5.14 -2.46 -22.68
CA SER A 331 3.77 -2.42 -23.23
C SER A 331 2.78 -1.39 -22.67
N ASN A 332 2.16 -0.66 -23.61
CA ASN A 332 0.94 0.14 -23.47
C ASN A 332 -0.28 -0.76 -23.15
N GLN A 333 -0.18 -1.66 -22.17
CA GLN A 333 -1.19 -2.69 -21.90
C GLN A 333 -2.56 -2.09 -21.62
N VAL A 334 -2.61 -1.01 -20.84
CA VAL A 334 -3.86 -0.38 -20.44
C VAL A 334 -4.45 0.31 -21.64
N SER A 335 -3.69 1.17 -22.32
CA SER A 335 -4.19 1.86 -23.52
C SER A 335 -4.63 0.87 -24.62
N LYS A 336 -3.90 -0.24 -24.83
CA LYS A 336 -4.29 -1.31 -25.77
C LYS A 336 -5.59 -1.99 -25.38
N SER A 337 -5.80 -2.26 -24.09
CA SER A 337 -7.05 -2.87 -23.61
C SER A 337 -8.21 -1.88 -23.78
N LEU A 338 -8.01 -0.62 -23.38
CA LEU A 338 -9.01 0.45 -23.49
C LEU A 338 -9.42 0.77 -24.93
N THR A 339 -8.51 0.64 -25.92
CA THR A 339 -8.87 0.85 -27.34
C THR A 339 -9.86 -0.18 -27.89
N LYS A 340 -10.04 -1.32 -27.23
CA LYS A 340 -10.96 -2.39 -27.65
C LYS A 340 -12.33 -2.27 -27.00
N ILE A 341 -12.51 -1.32 -26.07
CA ILE A 341 -13.75 -1.12 -25.34
C ILE A 341 -14.73 -0.31 -26.19
N ASP A 342 -15.95 -0.83 -26.29
CA ASP A 342 -17.11 -0.07 -26.72
C ASP A 342 -17.64 0.77 -25.55
N TRP A 343 -17.40 2.09 -25.62
CA TRP A 343 -17.61 3.06 -24.54
C TRP A 343 -19.04 3.58 -24.28
N PRO A 344 -20.02 3.50 -25.19
CA PRO A 344 -21.40 3.85 -24.87
C PRO A 344 -21.88 3.09 -23.62
N LYS A 345 -22.57 3.82 -22.73
CA LYS A 345 -23.11 3.28 -21.45
C LYS A 345 -22.06 2.51 -20.62
N THR A 346 -20.81 2.93 -20.70
CA THR A 346 -19.70 2.31 -19.97
C THR A 346 -19.08 3.29 -19.00
N THR A 347 -18.87 2.87 -17.75
CA THR A 347 -18.16 3.65 -16.73
C THR A 347 -16.76 3.10 -16.54
N LEU A 348 -15.75 3.97 -16.53
CA LEU A 348 -14.38 3.63 -16.20
C LEU A 348 -14.14 3.78 -14.70
N VAL A 349 -13.69 2.73 -14.05
CA VAL A 349 -13.35 2.69 -12.63
C VAL A 349 -11.85 2.45 -12.50
N CYS A 350 -11.12 3.36 -11.86
CA CYS A 350 -9.67 3.23 -11.69
C CYS A 350 -9.28 3.21 -10.22
N ASP A 351 -8.43 2.25 -9.88
CA ASP A 351 -7.53 2.34 -8.75
C ASP A 351 -6.56 3.50 -8.98
N VAL A 352 -6.56 4.46 -8.06
CA VAL A 352 -5.69 5.63 -8.07
C VAL A 352 -4.79 5.69 -6.84
N THR A 353 -4.41 4.53 -6.28
CA THR A 353 -3.29 4.45 -5.35
C THR A 353 -1.96 4.86 -6.03
N GLY A 354 -0.96 5.25 -5.24
CA GLY A 354 0.33 5.71 -5.80
C GLY A 354 0.98 4.64 -6.70
N SER A 355 0.80 3.38 -6.33
CA SER A 355 1.23 2.19 -7.05
C SER A 355 0.74 2.14 -8.52
N MET A 356 -0.39 2.79 -8.80
CA MET A 356 -1.06 2.79 -10.09
C MET A 356 -0.70 3.96 -11.00
N ALA A 357 0.14 4.90 -10.55
CA ALA A 357 0.60 6.04 -11.33
C ALA A 357 1.05 5.71 -12.79
N PRO A 358 1.86 4.66 -13.06
CA PRO A 358 2.25 4.34 -14.44
C PRO A 358 1.07 3.91 -15.32
N TYR A 359 0.07 3.26 -14.73
CA TYR A 359 -1.12 2.76 -15.43
C TYR A 359 -2.15 3.87 -15.61
N ASN A 360 -2.32 4.72 -14.60
CA ASN A 360 -3.12 5.94 -14.66
C ASN A 360 -2.61 6.91 -15.73
N ALA A 361 -1.29 7.02 -15.90
CA ALA A 361 -0.72 7.75 -17.04
C ALA A 361 -1.11 7.16 -18.41
N GLN A 362 -1.21 5.83 -18.54
CA GLN A 362 -1.70 5.18 -19.77
C GLN A 362 -3.20 5.43 -20.01
N VAL A 363 -4.00 5.51 -18.94
CA VAL A 363 -5.41 5.92 -19.01
C VAL A 363 -5.52 7.36 -19.53
N VAL A 364 -4.76 8.29 -18.95
CA VAL A 364 -4.72 9.70 -19.37
C VAL A 364 -4.28 9.82 -20.84
N GLU A 365 -3.22 9.12 -21.24
CA GLU A 365 -2.76 9.11 -22.64
C GLU A 365 -3.81 8.55 -23.60
N PHE A 366 -4.54 7.50 -23.20
CA PHE A 366 -5.64 6.96 -23.98
C PHE A 366 -6.77 7.99 -24.16
N ILE A 367 -7.22 8.64 -23.08
CA ILE A 367 -8.27 9.68 -23.12
C ILE A 367 -7.84 10.84 -24.01
N ALA A 368 -6.59 11.31 -23.88
CA ALA A 368 -6.03 12.35 -24.72
C ALA A 368 -6.12 11.99 -26.21
N GLY A 369 -5.80 10.73 -26.56
CA GLY A 369 -5.94 10.19 -27.90
C GLY A 369 -7.38 10.19 -28.41
N GLN A 370 -8.35 9.76 -27.59
CA GLN A 370 -9.77 9.76 -27.97
C GLN A 370 -10.29 11.18 -28.22
N LEU A 371 -9.96 12.13 -27.33
CA LEU A 371 -10.36 13.53 -27.46
C LEU A 371 -9.76 14.17 -28.72
N LYS A 372 -8.47 13.94 -28.98
CA LYS A 372 -7.77 14.47 -30.17
C LYS A 372 -8.40 13.94 -31.48
N ASN A 373 -8.73 12.65 -31.52
CA ASN A 373 -9.28 12.00 -32.70
C ASN A 373 -10.80 12.15 -32.84
N LYS A 374 -11.47 12.83 -31.89
CA LYS A 374 -12.94 12.93 -31.80
C LYS A 374 -13.62 11.55 -31.79
N SER A 375 -12.92 10.56 -31.22
CA SER A 375 -13.40 9.18 -31.08
C SER A 375 -14.21 9.01 -29.79
N GLN A 376 -14.94 7.91 -29.69
CA GLN A 376 -15.66 7.57 -28.46
C GLN A 376 -14.67 7.16 -27.35
N GLY A 377 -14.87 7.73 -26.16
CA GLY A 377 -14.07 7.43 -24.97
C GLY A 377 -14.92 7.55 -23.69
N PRO A 378 -14.33 7.25 -22.53
CA PRO A 378 -15.03 7.34 -21.26
C PRO A 378 -15.44 8.79 -20.98
N LYS A 379 -16.66 8.94 -20.46
CA LYS A 379 -17.20 10.23 -19.98
C LYS A 379 -17.57 10.20 -18.49
N GLN A 380 -17.63 9.00 -17.93
CA GLN A 380 -18.01 8.72 -16.55
C GLN A 380 -16.88 7.95 -15.89
N PHE A 381 -16.42 8.45 -14.76
CA PHE A 381 -15.27 7.96 -14.05
C PHE A 381 -15.64 7.69 -12.58
N VAL A 382 -15.06 6.64 -12.03
CA VAL A 382 -14.95 6.45 -10.59
C VAL A 382 -13.49 6.22 -10.25
N PHE A 383 -12.97 6.97 -9.29
CA PHE A 383 -11.60 6.82 -8.79
C PHE A 383 -11.66 6.41 -7.32
N PHE A 384 -10.80 5.47 -6.92
CA PHE A 384 -10.70 5.05 -5.53
C PHE A 384 -9.25 4.91 -5.06
N ASN A 385 -9.02 5.17 -3.77
CA ASN A 385 -7.68 5.25 -3.16
C ASN A 385 -7.56 4.43 -1.85
N ASP A 386 -8.51 3.51 -1.66
CA ASP A 386 -8.64 2.66 -0.48
C ASP A 386 -8.81 3.40 0.86
N GLY A 387 -9.74 4.35 0.88
CA GLY A 387 -10.28 4.91 2.13
C GLY A 387 -9.63 6.19 2.64
N ASP A 388 -9.03 7.01 1.79
CA ASP A 388 -8.48 8.33 2.14
C ASP A 388 -7.45 8.29 3.29
N ASN A 389 -6.47 7.38 3.20
CA ASN A 389 -5.46 7.15 4.25
C ASN A 389 -6.06 6.77 5.62
N ARG A 390 -7.29 6.23 5.63
CA ARG A 390 -7.87 5.62 6.82
C ARG A 390 -6.96 4.49 7.32
N LYS A 391 -6.82 4.39 8.64
CA LYS A 391 -6.04 3.33 9.30
C LYS A 391 -6.55 1.95 8.87
N ASP A 392 -5.65 1.05 8.47
CA ASP A 392 -5.99 -0.28 7.92
C ASP A 392 -6.97 -1.06 8.81
N LYS A 393 -6.78 -1.04 10.12
CA LYS A 393 -7.63 -1.73 11.10
C LYS A 393 -9.08 -1.24 11.13
N THR A 394 -9.37 -0.06 10.60
CA THR A 394 -10.74 0.49 10.53
C THR A 394 -11.37 0.34 9.16
N LYS A 395 -10.64 -0.19 8.16
CA LYS A 395 -11.18 -0.54 6.86
C LYS A 395 -12.06 -1.78 7.00
N LYS A 396 -13.36 -1.63 6.71
CA LYS A 396 -14.36 -2.69 6.78
C LYS A 396 -14.97 -2.84 5.39
N THR A 397 -15.08 -4.07 4.92
CA THR A 397 -15.75 -4.42 3.66
C THR A 397 -17.11 -3.72 3.56
N GLY A 398 -17.30 -2.96 2.48
CA GLY A 398 -18.52 -2.19 2.20
C GLY A 398 -18.56 -0.79 2.82
N GLN A 399 -17.53 -0.40 3.59
CA GLN A 399 -17.48 0.87 4.33
C GLN A 399 -16.08 1.49 4.31
N THR A 400 -15.23 1.11 3.37
CA THR A 400 -13.82 1.55 3.33
C THR A 400 -13.71 3.03 3.01
N GLY A 401 -14.54 3.54 2.08
CA GLY A 401 -14.55 4.95 1.67
C GLY A 401 -13.48 5.28 0.62
N GLY A 402 -13.17 6.56 0.42
CA GLY A 402 -12.17 6.96 -0.59
C GLY A 402 -12.56 6.59 -2.02
N VAL A 403 -13.86 6.69 -2.34
CA VAL A 403 -14.42 6.42 -3.67
C VAL A 403 -15.11 7.68 -4.17
N TYR A 404 -14.77 8.13 -5.37
CA TYR A 404 -15.20 9.41 -5.92
C TYR A 404 -15.67 9.24 -7.36
N ASN A 405 -16.85 9.75 -7.70
CA ASN A 405 -17.32 9.79 -9.08
C ASN A 405 -17.01 11.15 -9.73
N TYR A 406 -16.72 11.14 -11.02
CA TYR A 406 -16.47 12.35 -11.81
C TYR A 406 -16.95 12.16 -13.24
N ALA A 407 -17.56 13.19 -13.83
CA ALA A 407 -17.98 13.17 -15.22
C ALA A 407 -17.41 14.40 -15.93
N SER A 408 -16.62 14.17 -16.97
CA SER A 408 -15.99 15.24 -17.75
C SER A 408 -15.57 14.73 -19.13
N ASN A 409 -15.39 15.66 -20.06
CA ASN A 409 -14.80 15.46 -21.38
C ASN A 409 -13.52 16.30 -21.58
N ASN A 410 -13.01 16.91 -20.51
CA ASN A 410 -11.82 17.74 -20.53
C ASN A 410 -10.66 17.02 -19.85
N LEU A 411 -9.57 16.78 -20.59
CA LEU A 411 -8.42 16.01 -20.13
C LEU A 411 -7.82 16.56 -18.84
N ASP A 412 -7.56 17.88 -18.79
CA ASP A 412 -6.91 18.53 -17.65
C ASP A 412 -7.73 18.33 -16.36
N SER A 413 -9.04 18.53 -16.45
CA SER A 413 -9.96 18.33 -15.32
C SER A 413 -10.00 16.87 -14.85
N ILE A 414 -9.95 15.91 -15.77
CA ILE A 414 -9.93 14.48 -15.46
C ILE A 414 -8.61 14.13 -14.75
N SER A 415 -7.47 14.58 -15.28
CA SER A 415 -6.16 14.30 -14.69
C SER A 415 -5.98 14.97 -13.33
N GLU A 416 -6.40 16.22 -13.14
CA GLU A 416 -6.29 16.89 -11.83
C GLU A 416 -7.24 16.27 -10.81
N PHE A 417 -8.44 15.83 -11.22
CA PHE A 417 -9.33 15.12 -10.30
C PHE A 417 -8.77 13.75 -9.90
N MET A 418 -8.18 13.01 -10.84
CA MET A 418 -7.47 11.76 -10.56
C MET A 418 -6.31 11.98 -9.56
N ILE A 419 -5.48 13.00 -9.78
CA ILE A 419 -4.38 13.36 -8.88
C ILE A 419 -4.91 13.81 -7.51
N TYR A 420 -6.00 14.56 -7.48
CA TYR A 420 -6.67 14.95 -6.24
C TYR A 420 -7.07 13.72 -5.42
N VAL A 421 -7.73 12.73 -6.03
CA VAL A 421 -8.12 11.49 -5.32
C VAL A 421 -6.89 10.70 -4.88
N MET A 422 -5.86 10.58 -5.71
CA MET A 422 -4.58 9.96 -5.34
C MET A 422 -3.89 10.67 -4.16
N SER A 423 -4.02 12.00 -4.06
CA SER A 423 -3.45 12.77 -2.94
C SER A 423 -4.14 12.54 -1.59
N LYS A 424 -5.37 12.03 -1.62
CA LYS A 424 -6.16 11.74 -0.41
C LYS A 424 -5.77 10.41 0.23
N GLY A 425 -5.23 9.46 -0.54
CA GLY A 425 -4.95 8.09 -0.09
C GLY A 425 -3.88 7.41 -0.95
N SER A 426 -2.89 6.77 -0.32
CA SER A 426 -1.85 6.02 -1.04
C SER A 426 -2.11 4.51 -1.11
N GLY A 427 -3.24 4.02 -0.60
CA GLY A 427 -3.57 2.59 -0.51
C GLY A 427 -3.44 2.02 0.91
N GLY A 428 -2.45 2.43 1.70
CA GLY A 428 -2.29 1.93 3.07
C GLY A 428 -1.85 0.46 3.12
N ASP A 429 -2.73 -0.46 3.50
CA ASP A 429 -2.51 -1.91 3.38
C ASP A 429 -2.70 -2.43 1.94
N LEU A 430 -2.23 -3.65 1.68
CA LEU A 430 -2.30 -4.24 0.35
C LEU A 430 -3.73 -4.50 -0.17
N PRO A 431 -4.72 -4.94 0.64
CA PRO A 431 -6.05 -5.20 0.10
C PRO A 431 -6.89 -3.93 -0.11
N GLU A 432 -7.51 -3.80 -1.28
CA GLU A 432 -8.23 -2.59 -1.71
C GLU A 432 -9.75 -2.75 -1.85
N ASN A 433 -10.49 -1.64 -1.90
CA ASN A 433 -11.95 -1.61 -1.98
C ASN A 433 -12.52 -1.53 -3.42
N ASN A 434 -12.03 -2.41 -4.31
CA ASN A 434 -12.38 -2.38 -5.74
C ASN A 434 -13.89 -2.62 -5.99
N VAL A 435 -14.52 -3.55 -5.27
CA VAL A 435 -15.94 -3.90 -5.49
C VAL A 435 -16.87 -2.81 -4.95
N GLU A 436 -16.51 -2.14 -3.85
CA GLU A 436 -17.17 -0.93 -3.38
C GLU A 436 -17.17 0.16 -4.45
N ALA A 437 -16.04 0.37 -5.15
CA ALA A 437 -15.93 1.34 -6.23
C ALA A 437 -16.83 1.00 -7.43
N LEU A 438 -16.93 -0.28 -7.79
CA LEU A 438 -17.84 -0.76 -8.84
C LEU A 438 -19.32 -0.55 -8.47
N ILE A 439 -19.69 -0.86 -7.22
CA ILE A 439 -21.05 -0.62 -6.71
C ILE A 439 -21.36 0.88 -6.67
N HIS A 440 -20.38 1.71 -6.31
CA HIS A 440 -20.52 3.16 -6.34
C HIS A 440 -20.76 3.66 -7.77
N ALA A 441 -20.05 3.12 -8.78
CA ALA A 441 -20.28 3.46 -10.18
C ALA A 441 -21.73 3.21 -10.62
N LEU A 442 -22.31 2.07 -10.25
CA LEU A 442 -23.71 1.73 -10.56
C LEU A 442 -24.70 2.71 -9.91
N LYS A 443 -24.42 3.16 -8.68
CA LYS A 443 -25.25 4.14 -7.96
C LYS A 443 -25.15 5.53 -8.58
N SER A 444 -23.93 5.96 -8.94
CA SER A 444 -23.68 7.28 -9.51
C SER A 444 -24.14 7.39 -10.96
N TYR A 445 -24.13 6.29 -11.72
CA TYR A 445 -24.46 6.25 -13.14
C TYR A 445 -25.46 5.12 -13.45
N PRO A 446 -26.77 5.31 -13.19
CA PRO A 446 -27.78 4.26 -13.35
C PRO A 446 -27.97 3.75 -14.79
N GLY A 447 -27.51 4.50 -15.80
CA GLY A 447 -27.59 4.12 -17.21
C GLY A 447 -26.42 3.26 -17.71
N THR A 448 -25.51 2.86 -16.81
CA THR A 448 -24.34 2.05 -17.15
C THR A 448 -24.73 0.59 -17.39
N GLU A 449 -24.30 0.04 -18.52
CA GLU A 449 -24.53 -1.35 -18.94
C GLU A 449 -23.24 -2.19 -18.87
N LYS A 450 -22.07 -1.55 -18.75
CA LYS A 450 -20.77 -2.20 -18.63
C LYS A 450 -19.83 -1.39 -17.74
N LEU A 451 -19.00 -2.09 -16.96
CA LEU A 451 -17.94 -1.47 -16.16
C LEU A 451 -16.58 -1.87 -16.71
N VAL A 452 -15.62 -0.95 -16.67
CA VAL A 452 -14.21 -1.23 -16.92
C VAL A 452 -13.44 -0.91 -15.64
N LEU A 453 -12.77 -1.89 -15.04
CA LEU A 453 -11.94 -1.72 -13.85
C LEU A 453 -10.46 -1.73 -14.23
N ILE A 454 -9.70 -0.72 -13.83
CA ILE A 454 -8.22 -0.72 -13.84
C ILE A 454 -7.75 -0.99 -12.42
N ALA A 455 -6.94 -2.04 -12.20
CA ALA A 455 -6.57 -2.48 -10.85
C ALA A 455 -5.13 -3.01 -10.72
N ASP A 456 -4.52 -2.84 -9.54
CA ASP A 456 -3.19 -3.39 -9.22
C ASP A 456 -3.24 -4.91 -8.98
N ASN A 457 -2.49 -5.67 -9.76
CA ASN A 457 -2.38 -7.12 -9.61
C ASN A 457 -1.89 -7.56 -8.22
N PHE A 458 -1.09 -6.74 -7.53
CA PHE A 458 -0.53 -7.09 -6.22
C PHE A 458 -1.45 -6.74 -5.03
N ALA A 459 -2.58 -6.08 -5.29
CA ALA A 459 -3.58 -5.70 -4.30
C ALA A 459 -4.86 -6.54 -4.49
N SER A 460 -5.12 -7.51 -3.63
CA SER A 460 -6.37 -8.29 -3.72
C SER A 460 -7.57 -7.45 -3.26
N PRO A 461 -8.72 -7.48 -3.95
CA PRO A 461 -9.93 -6.82 -3.47
C PRO A 461 -10.36 -7.37 -2.11
N ARG A 462 -10.49 -6.51 -1.11
CA ARG A 462 -10.95 -6.88 0.25
C ARG A 462 -12.44 -7.22 0.32
N ASP A 463 -13.16 -6.89 -0.74
CA ASP A 463 -14.60 -6.79 -0.80
C ASP A 463 -15.21 -7.72 -1.86
N MET A 464 -14.49 -8.78 -2.24
CA MET A 464 -14.96 -9.86 -3.13
C MET A 464 -16.33 -10.44 -2.73
N SER A 465 -16.66 -10.44 -1.43
CA SER A 465 -17.99 -10.87 -0.95
C SER A 465 -19.16 -10.02 -1.46
N LEU A 466 -18.90 -8.81 -1.95
CA LEU A 466 -19.91 -7.87 -2.44
C LEU A 466 -20.22 -8.02 -3.94
N ILE A 467 -19.52 -8.92 -4.67
CA ILE A 467 -19.69 -9.09 -6.12
C ILE A 467 -21.13 -9.40 -6.53
N GLY A 468 -21.88 -10.09 -5.67
CA GLY A 468 -23.30 -10.40 -5.93
C GLY A 468 -24.20 -9.17 -6.11
N ASN A 469 -23.72 -7.98 -5.74
CA ASN A 469 -24.42 -6.71 -5.94
C ASN A 469 -24.14 -6.07 -7.32
N ILE A 470 -23.28 -6.68 -8.14
CA ILE A 470 -22.94 -6.21 -9.49
C ILE A 470 -23.72 -7.05 -10.52
N GLY A 471 -24.76 -6.46 -11.08
CA GLY A 471 -25.65 -7.12 -12.04
C GLY A 471 -25.22 -7.03 -13.50
N ILE A 472 -24.08 -6.41 -13.81
CA ILE A 472 -23.62 -6.14 -15.18
C ILE A 472 -22.17 -6.59 -15.40
N PRO A 473 -21.74 -6.82 -16.66
CA PRO A 473 -20.39 -7.21 -16.99
C PRO A 473 -19.31 -6.23 -16.51
N VAL A 474 -18.27 -6.76 -15.87
CA VAL A 474 -17.05 -6.02 -15.52
C VAL A 474 -15.88 -6.50 -16.37
N HIS A 475 -15.36 -5.62 -17.23
CA HIS A 475 -14.09 -5.84 -17.89
C HIS A 475 -12.95 -5.39 -16.96
N VAL A 476 -12.10 -6.32 -16.52
CA VAL A 476 -11.02 -6.03 -15.57
C VAL A 476 -9.68 -5.97 -16.31
N VAL A 477 -9.02 -4.82 -16.29
CA VAL A 477 -7.65 -4.62 -16.78
C VAL A 477 -6.70 -4.68 -15.58
N VAL A 478 -6.04 -5.83 -15.42
CA VAL A 478 -5.14 -6.09 -14.29
C VAL A 478 -3.73 -5.66 -14.64
N CYS A 479 -3.15 -4.84 -13.77
CA CYS A 479 -1.92 -4.13 -14.02
C CYS A 479 -0.76 -4.66 -13.17
N GLY A 480 0.34 -5.01 -13.83
CA GLY A 480 1.60 -5.36 -13.17
C GLY A 480 1.76 -6.86 -12.90
N GLY A 481 3.00 -7.27 -12.71
CA GLY A 481 3.34 -8.66 -12.45
C GLY A 481 3.26 -9.60 -13.66
N THR A 482 3.73 -10.83 -13.46
CA THR A 482 3.78 -11.89 -14.48
C THR A 482 2.77 -13.00 -14.20
N ILE A 483 2.28 -13.07 -12.97
CA ILE A 483 1.31 -14.02 -12.45
C ILE A 483 0.04 -13.26 -12.10
N LEU A 484 -1.10 -13.65 -12.67
CA LEU A 484 -2.36 -13.00 -12.43
C LEU A 484 -2.87 -13.29 -11.01
N ASN A 485 -3.39 -12.26 -10.35
CA ASN A 485 -4.20 -12.39 -9.14
C ASN A 485 -5.58 -12.97 -9.46
N GLU A 486 -5.85 -14.14 -8.87
CA GLU A 486 -7.04 -14.97 -9.08
C GLU A 486 -8.34 -14.23 -8.73
N ASP A 487 -8.32 -13.31 -7.76
CA ASP A 487 -9.50 -12.56 -7.36
C ASP A 487 -10.07 -11.72 -8.51
N TYR A 488 -9.21 -11.16 -9.37
CA TYR A 488 -9.68 -10.42 -10.54
C TYR A 488 -10.24 -11.32 -11.64
N LEU A 489 -9.72 -12.55 -11.76
CA LEU A 489 -10.29 -13.56 -12.66
C LEU A 489 -11.68 -13.98 -12.17
N ASP A 490 -11.83 -14.18 -10.86
CA ASP A 490 -13.11 -14.46 -10.21
C ASP A 490 -14.11 -13.32 -10.37
N LEU A 491 -13.67 -12.08 -10.21
CA LEU A 491 -14.51 -10.89 -10.40
C LEU A 491 -15.06 -10.84 -11.82
N ALA A 492 -14.19 -10.97 -12.82
CA ALA A 492 -14.61 -10.99 -14.22
C ALA A 492 -15.51 -12.20 -14.54
N TYR A 493 -15.21 -13.38 -13.98
CA TYR A 493 -16.00 -14.60 -14.16
C TYR A 493 -17.43 -14.43 -13.61
N LYS A 494 -17.56 -14.02 -12.35
CA LYS A 494 -18.83 -13.91 -11.63
C LYS A 494 -19.72 -12.80 -12.17
N THR A 495 -19.13 -11.76 -12.75
CA THR A 495 -19.87 -10.66 -13.38
C THR A 495 -20.17 -10.93 -14.86
N LYS A 496 -19.76 -12.08 -15.41
CA LYS A 496 -19.87 -12.42 -16.85
C LYS A 496 -19.15 -11.40 -17.75
N GLY A 497 -18.09 -10.82 -17.23
CA GLY A 497 -17.24 -9.88 -17.93
C GLY A 497 -16.07 -10.54 -18.63
N SER A 498 -14.96 -9.81 -18.68
CA SER A 498 -13.72 -10.24 -19.35
C SER A 498 -12.51 -9.68 -18.61
N LEU A 499 -11.33 -10.19 -18.95
CA LEU A 499 -10.09 -9.85 -18.27
C LEU A 499 -9.03 -9.46 -19.30
N SER A 500 -8.26 -8.42 -19.04
CA SER A 500 -7.02 -8.10 -19.75
C SER A 500 -5.84 -8.18 -18.79
N PHE A 501 -4.78 -8.91 -19.18
CA PHE A 501 -3.57 -9.05 -18.38
C PHE A 501 -2.35 -9.19 -19.29
N ASN A 502 -1.29 -8.41 -19.02
CA ASN A 502 -0.05 -8.37 -19.81
C ASN A 502 -0.30 -8.16 -21.33
N GLY A 503 -1.29 -7.33 -21.67
CA GLY A 503 -1.65 -6.98 -23.04
C GLY A 503 -2.46 -8.04 -23.82
N ASN A 504 -2.84 -9.15 -23.18
CA ASN A 504 -3.72 -10.16 -23.74
C ASN A 504 -5.11 -10.06 -23.11
N ASP A 505 -6.15 -10.35 -23.89
CA ASP A 505 -7.53 -10.37 -23.42
C ASP A 505 -8.03 -11.81 -23.32
N TYR A 506 -8.84 -12.06 -22.31
CA TYR A 506 -9.47 -13.32 -22.01
C TYR A 506 -10.98 -13.04 -21.90
N THR A 507 -11.78 -13.79 -22.65
CA THR A 507 -13.24 -13.63 -22.74
C THR A 507 -13.92 -14.99 -22.63
N ASP A 508 -15.25 -14.98 -22.53
CA ASP A 508 -16.12 -16.16 -22.62
C ASP A 508 -15.92 -17.26 -21.55
N PHE A 509 -14.97 -17.07 -20.62
CA PHE A 509 -14.71 -18.00 -19.52
C PHE A 509 -15.81 -18.02 -18.45
N HIS A 510 -16.81 -17.13 -18.53
CA HIS A 510 -18.05 -17.23 -17.75
C HIS A 510 -18.86 -18.50 -18.06
N ARG A 511 -18.55 -19.20 -19.16
CA ARG A 511 -19.17 -20.46 -19.58
C ARG A 511 -18.43 -21.69 -19.04
N PHE A 512 -17.33 -21.50 -18.34
CA PHE A 512 -16.51 -22.61 -17.86
C PHE A 512 -17.24 -23.36 -16.76
N GLU A 513 -17.12 -24.68 -16.79
CA GLU A 513 -17.61 -25.57 -15.73
C GLU A 513 -16.47 -25.90 -14.75
N ASP A 514 -16.81 -26.33 -13.54
CA ASP A 514 -15.85 -26.80 -12.56
C ASP A 514 -14.91 -27.87 -13.16
N GLY A 515 -13.60 -27.68 -12.98
CA GLY A 515 -12.55 -28.49 -13.59
C GLY A 515 -11.98 -27.91 -14.88
N SER A 516 -12.66 -26.95 -15.52
CA SER A 516 -12.15 -26.27 -16.72
C SER A 516 -10.86 -25.53 -16.42
N THR A 517 -9.95 -25.48 -17.41
CA THR A 517 -8.65 -24.83 -17.26
C THR A 517 -8.41 -23.76 -18.31
N MET A 518 -7.73 -22.68 -17.92
CA MET A 518 -7.31 -21.60 -18.81
C MET A 518 -5.83 -21.28 -18.61
N HIS A 519 -5.12 -21.03 -19.70
CA HIS A 519 -3.75 -20.55 -19.63
C HIS A 519 -3.74 -19.02 -19.67
N ILE A 520 -3.08 -18.39 -18.68
CA ILE A 520 -2.90 -16.95 -18.59
C ILE A 520 -1.44 -16.67 -18.28
N GLY A 521 -0.76 -15.94 -19.18
CA GLY A 521 0.66 -15.64 -19.02
C GLY A 521 1.50 -16.92 -18.97
N LYS A 522 2.21 -17.16 -17.85
CA LYS A 522 3.00 -18.39 -17.64
C LYS A 522 2.24 -19.50 -16.91
N MET A 523 1.05 -19.20 -16.42
CA MET A 523 0.35 -20.08 -15.49
C MET A 523 -0.91 -20.67 -16.11
N THR A 524 -1.27 -21.85 -15.63
CA THR A 524 -2.59 -22.44 -15.87
C THR A 524 -3.44 -22.21 -14.64
N TYR A 525 -4.69 -21.81 -14.82
CA TYR A 525 -5.71 -21.67 -13.79
C TYR A 525 -6.78 -22.73 -14.01
N VAL A 526 -7.38 -23.21 -12.93
CA VAL A 526 -8.45 -24.21 -12.93
C VAL A 526 -9.63 -23.69 -12.12
N LEU A 527 -10.83 -23.78 -12.68
CA LEU A 527 -12.06 -23.44 -11.98
C LEU A 527 -12.39 -24.57 -11.00
N LYS A 528 -12.52 -24.26 -9.71
CA LYS A 528 -12.92 -25.20 -8.65
C LYS A 528 -13.96 -24.56 -7.75
N LYS A 529 -15.15 -25.17 -7.68
CA LYS A 529 -16.26 -24.70 -6.86
C LYS A 529 -16.61 -23.23 -7.16
N GLY A 530 -16.57 -22.84 -8.43
CA GLY A 530 -16.85 -21.46 -8.86
C GLY A 530 -15.77 -20.42 -8.53
N HIS A 531 -14.55 -20.87 -8.20
CA HIS A 531 -13.38 -20.03 -7.97
C HIS A 531 -12.20 -20.50 -8.82
N PHE A 532 -11.54 -19.60 -9.53
CA PHE A 532 -10.29 -19.91 -10.20
C PHE A 532 -9.17 -20.01 -9.19
N VAL A 533 -8.37 -21.07 -9.32
CA VAL A 533 -7.12 -21.21 -8.59
C VAL A 533 -6.00 -21.57 -9.56
N GLN A 534 -4.79 -21.11 -9.29
CA GLN A 534 -3.61 -21.54 -10.03
C GLN A 534 -3.53 -23.07 -9.96
N ARG A 535 -3.38 -23.69 -11.12
CA ARG A 535 -3.23 -25.14 -11.26
C ARG A 535 -1.83 -25.49 -10.72
N ARG A 536 -1.81 -26.34 -9.69
CA ARG A 536 -0.63 -26.67 -8.87
C ARG A 536 -0.10 -28.09 -9.13
N ASP A 537 -0.39 -28.62 -10.32
CA ASP A 537 -0.16 -30.01 -10.69
C ASP A 537 1.20 -30.27 -11.33
#